data_AF-A0A7X1L2J8-F1
#
_entry.id   AF-A0A7X1L2J8-F1
#
_cell.length_a   1.000
_cell.length_b   1.000
_cell.length_c   1.000
_cell.angle_alpha   90.00
_cell.angle_beta   90.00
_cell.angle_gamma   90.00
#
_symmetry.space_group_name_H-M   'P 1'
#
loop_
_entity.id
_entity.type
_entity.pdbx_description
1 polymer ?
#
loop_
_entity_poly.entity_id
_entity_poly.type
_entity_poly.pdbx_seq_one_letter_code
_entity_poly.pdbx_strand_id
1 'polypeptide(L)'
;MNLDNLLKQNKDAIVKKWLILIFETYPADTAKFMKRQKDPFANPVGNTLSVNLGPLFDELLNEMNYETITSCLYPILRVRAVQPILSSSQSTGFIFLLKKVIKESLKKELSDKNILNELLYFETKIDELTLIAFDIYLKCREKVYEIKANEERNRTFRAFERAGLLTEISADGPSL
;
A
#
# COMPACT_ATOMS: atom_id res chain seq x y z
N MET A 1 8.48 -16.13 -28.42
CA MET A 1 8.57 -15.77 -26.98
C MET A 1 7.69 -14.54 -26.81
N ASN A 2 6.81 -14.49 -25.80
CA ASN A 2 5.96 -13.34 -25.52
C ASN A 2 6.28 -12.80 -24.11
N LEU A 3 5.78 -11.60 -23.79
CA LEU A 3 6.06 -10.92 -22.53
C LEU A 3 5.58 -11.75 -21.32
N ASP A 4 4.39 -12.33 -21.38
CA ASP A 4 3.83 -13.10 -20.26
C ASP A 4 4.75 -14.26 -19.85
N ASN A 5 5.32 -14.98 -20.81
CA ASN A 5 6.26 -16.05 -20.51
C ASN A 5 7.56 -15.51 -19.89
N LEU A 6 8.06 -14.38 -20.38
CA LEU A 6 9.24 -13.73 -19.80
C LEU A 6 8.99 -13.28 -18.36
N LEU A 7 7.84 -12.66 -18.09
CA LEU A 7 7.46 -12.20 -16.75
C LEU A 7 7.26 -13.39 -15.79
N LYS A 8 6.61 -14.46 -16.23
CA LYS A 8 6.44 -15.69 -15.45
C LYS A 8 7.77 -16.34 -15.12
N GLN A 9 8.68 -16.46 -16.08
CA GLN A 9 10.02 -17.04 -15.89
C GLN A 9 10.88 -16.20 -14.93
N ASN A 10 10.73 -14.88 -14.94
CA ASN A 10 11.52 -13.96 -14.11
C ASN A 10 10.80 -13.52 -12.83
N LYS A 11 9.63 -14.07 -12.51
CA LYS A 11 8.74 -13.63 -11.42
C LYS A 11 9.48 -13.43 -10.10
N ASP A 12 10.17 -14.47 -9.61
CA ASP A 12 10.81 -14.42 -8.29
C ASP A 12 11.89 -13.34 -8.22
N ALA A 13 12.66 -13.17 -9.30
CA ALA A 13 13.68 -12.14 -9.39
C ALA A 13 13.05 -10.72 -9.43
N ILE A 14 11.96 -10.55 -10.18
CA ILE A 14 11.22 -9.29 -10.28
C ILE A 14 10.61 -8.94 -8.91
N VAL A 15 9.84 -9.83 -8.29
CA VAL A 15 9.19 -9.59 -7.00
C VAL A 15 10.22 -9.29 -5.91
N LYS A 16 11.35 -10.02 -5.89
CA LYS A 16 12.44 -9.77 -4.92
C LYS A 16 13.07 -8.39 -5.12
N LYS A 17 13.38 -7.99 -6.36
CA LYS A 17 13.92 -6.66 -6.65
C LYS A 17 12.90 -5.57 -6.30
N TRP A 18 11.63 -5.80 -6.61
CA TRP A 18 10.56 -4.87 -6.28
C TRP A 18 10.46 -4.66 -4.76
N LEU A 19 10.44 -5.73 -3.96
CA LEU A 19 10.49 -5.67 -2.51
C LEU A 19 11.68 -4.83 -1.99
N ILE A 20 12.87 -5.05 -2.56
CA ILE A 20 14.09 -4.30 -2.18
C ILE A 20 13.93 -2.80 -2.45
N LEU A 21 13.41 -2.42 -3.61
CA LEU A 21 13.16 -1.02 -3.95
C LEU A 21 12.06 -0.41 -3.06
N ILE A 22 11.05 -1.19 -2.67
CA ILE A 22 10.02 -0.74 -1.73
C ILE A 22 10.64 -0.45 -0.36
N PHE A 23 11.57 -1.27 0.13
CA PHE A 23 12.28 -0.96 1.38
C PHE A 23 13.07 0.34 1.30
N GLU A 24 13.60 0.67 0.12
CA GLU A 24 14.35 1.90 -0.12
C GLU A 24 13.45 3.16 -0.16
N THR A 25 12.11 3.01 -0.13
CA THR A 25 11.21 4.15 0.08
C THR A 25 11.14 4.60 1.53
N TYR A 26 11.74 3.85 2.46
CA TYR A 26 11.82 4.18 3.87
C TYR A 26 13.17 4.85 4.21
N PRO A 27 13.28 5.56 5.35
CA PRO A 27 14.55 6.05 5.86
C PRO A 27 15.62 4.94 5.88
N ALA A 28 16.87 5.30 5.61
CA ALA A 28 17.95 4.35 5.36
C ALA A 28 18.12 3.28 6.46
N ASP A 29 18.00 3.67 7.73
CA ASP A 29 18.13 2.73 8.86
C ASP A 29 16.95 1.76 8.94
N THR A 30 15.73 2.25 8.69
CA THR A 30 14.52 1.42 8.57
C THR A 30 14.64 0.43 7.42
N ALA A 31 15.14 0.89 6.26
CA ALA A 31 15.35 0.04 5.10
C ALA A 31 16.37 -1.08 5.39
N LYS A 32 17.51 -0.74 6.04
CA LYS A 32 18.53 -1.73 6.46
C LYS A 32 17.94 -2.73 7.45
N PHE A 33 17.17 -2.26 8.43
CA PHE A 33 16.51 -3.13 9.40
C PHE A 33 15.55 -4.11 8.71
N MET A 34 14.66 -3.63 7.84
CA MET A 34 13.71 -4.47 7.11
C MET A 34 14.38 -5.53 6.22
N LYS A 35 15.52 -5.19 5.60
CA LYS A 35 16.32 -6.13 4.79
C LYS A 35 16.99 -7.21 5.65
N ARG A 36 17.45 -6.86 6.85
CA ARG A 36 18.22 -7.77 7.73
C ARG A 36 17.32 -8.68 8.56
N GLN A 37 16.23 -8.13 9.12
CA GLN A 37 15.41 -8.83 10.10
C GLN A 37 14.40 -9.74 9.43
N LYS A 38 14.56 -11.05 9.61
CA LYS A 38 13.71 -12.09 9.00
C LYS A 38 12.54 -12.53 9.86
N ASP A 39 12.62 -12.29 11.17
CA ASP A 39 11.55 -12.67 12.09
C ASP A 39 10.27 -11.85 11.80
N PRO A 40 9.12 -12.49 11.52
CA PRO A 40 7.89 -11.80 11.16
C PRO A 40 7.32 -10.90 12.27
N PHE A 41 7.57 -11.25 13.54
CA PHE A 41 7.07 -10.47 14.68
C PHE A 41 7.89 -9.20 14.88
N ALA A 42 9.21 -9.29 14.71
CA ALA A 42 10.12 -8.16 14.79
C ALA A 42 10.10 -7.28 13.52
N ASN A 43 9.72 -7.84 12.37
CA ASN A 43 9.62 -7.13 11.09
C ASN A 43 8.24 -7.31 10.43
N PRO A 44 7.15 -6.84 11.06
CA PRO A 44 5.79 -7.07 10.57
C PRO A 44 5.54 -6.36 9.24
N VAL A 45 6.15 -5.20 9.00
CA VAL A 45 6.03 -4.44 7.76
C VAL A 45 6.72 -5.17 6.60
N GLY A 46 7.96 -5.63 6.83
CA GLY A 46 8.71 -6.38 5.82
C GLY A 46 8.06 -7.72 5.48
N ASN A 47 7.53 -8.42 6.49
CA ASN A 47 6.75 -9.64 6.29
C ASN A 47 5.47 -9.39 5.48
N THR A 48 4.70 -8.36 5.85
CA THR A 48 3.47 -7.97 5.12
C THR A 48 3.76 -7.73 3.64
N LEU A 49 4.81 -6.99 3.31
CA LEU A 49 5.21 -6.78 1.92
C LEU A 49 5.62 -8.10 1.25
N SER A 50 6.47 -8.89 1.89
CA SER A 50 6.99 -10.14 1.31
C SER A 50 5.90 -11.16 0.97
N VAL A 51 4.87 -11.28 1.81
CA VAL A 51 3.75 -12.22 1.61
C VAL A 51 2.79 -11.77 0.53
N ASN A 52 2.56 -10.45 0.38
CA ASN A 52 1.50 -9.94 -0.49
C ASN A 52 1.96 -9.56 -1.91
N LEU A 53 3.24 -9.23 -2.13
CA LEU A 53 3.70 -8.78 -3.45
C LEU A 53 3.75 -9.90 -4.51
N GLY A 54 4.00 -11.14 -4.11
CA GLY A 54 4.01 -12.29 -5.03
C GLY A 54 2.63 -12.55 -5.63
N PRO A 55 1.59 -12.79 -4.80
CA PRO A 55 0.21 -12.92 -5.27
C PRO A 55 -0.30 -11.71 -6.05
N LEU A 56 0.10 -10.50 -5.65
CA LEU A 56 -0.26 -9.28 -6.38
C LEU A 56 0.35 -9.26 -7.80
N PHE A 57 1.58 -9.74 -7.96
CA PHE A 57 2.21 -9.88 -9.27
C PHE A 57 1.55 -10.99 -10.12
N ASP A 58 1.10 -12.09 -9.50
CA ASP A 58 0.33 -13.11 -10.20
C ASP A 58 -0.98 -12.55 -10.77
N GLU A 59 -1.67 -11.72 -10.00
CA GLU A 59 -2.92 -11.10 -10.43
C GLU A 59 -2.73 -10.12 -11.59
N LEU A 60 -1.60 -9.39 -11.59
CA LEU A 60 -1.19 -8.56 -12.74
C LEU A 60 -0.93 -9.39 -14.01
N LEU A 61 -0.51 -10.65 -13.89
CA LEU A 61 -0.33 -11.56 -15.03
C LEU A 61 -1.63 -12.23 -15.49
N ASN A 62 -2.70 -12.12 -14.71
CA ASN A 62 -4.00 -12.73 -14.98
C ASN A 62 -5.04 -11.62 -15.26
N GLU A 63 -6.25 -11.75 -14.71
CA GLU A 63 -7.42 -10.94 -15.07
C GLU A 63 -7.62 -9.70 -14.19
N MET A 64 -6.70 -9.42 -13.26
CA MET A 64 -6.84 -8.28 -12.35
C MET A 64 -8.12 -8.36 -11.50
N ASN A 65 -8.42 -9.53 -10.94
CA ASN A 65 -9.58 -9.71 -10.06
C ASN A 65 -9.53 -8.72 -8.88
N TYR A 66 -10.55 -7.86 -8.81
CA TYR A 66 -10.59 -6.75 -7.85
C TYR A 66 -10.55 -7.20 -6.39
N GLU A 67 -11.22 -8.31 -6.05
CA GLU A 67 -11.24 -8.82 -4.67
C GLU A 67 -9.86 -9.33 -4.26
N THR A 68 -9.21 -10.12 -5.13
CA THR A 68 -7.85 -10.62 -4.90
C THR A 68 -6.85 -9.46 -4.77
N ILE A 69 -6.88 -8.49 -5.70
CA ILE A 69 -6.04 -7.29 -5.65
C ILE A 69 -6.24 -6.55 -4.33
N THR A 70 -7.50 -6.30 -3.96
CA THR A 70 -7.84 -5.56 -2.75
C THR A 70 -7.33 -6.31 -1.52
N SER A 71 -7.49 -7.64 -1.48
CA SER A 71 -7.02 -8.46 -0.36
C SER A 71 -5.49 -8.42 -0.19
N CYS A 72 -4.73 -8.34 -1.29
CA CYS A 72 -3.27 -8.21 -1.26
C CYS A 72 -2.81 -6.79 -0.88
N LEU A 73 -3.47 -5.76 -1.41
CA LEU A 73 -3.10 -4.36 -1.21
C LEU A 73 -3.48 -3.85 0.18
N TYR A 74 -4.64 -4.25 0.70
CA TYR A 74 -5.19 -3.71 1.94
C TYR A 74 -4.22 -3.84 3.14
N PRO A 75 -3.59 -5.00 3.43
CA PRO A 75 -2.61 -5.11 4.51
C PRO A 75 -1.42 -4.16 4.36
N ILE A 76 -0.90 -4.00 3.14
CA ILE A 76 0.24 -3.13 2.85
C ILE A 76 -0.15 -1.66 3.10
N LEU A 77 -1.27 -1.24 2.53
CA LEU A 77 -1.71 0.15 2.54
C LEU A 77 -2.23 0.57 3.92
N ARG A 78 -2.86 -0.33 4.67
CA ARG A 78 -3.27 -0.09 6.06
C ARG A 78 -2.06 0.24 6.95
N VAL A 79 -0.97 -0.50 6.81
CA VAL A 79 0.28 -0.25 7.55
C VAL A 79 0.89 1.09 7.14
N ARG A 80 0.95 1.39 5.84
CA ARG A 80 1.50 2.66 5.34
C ARG A 80 0.61 3.86 5.73
N ALA A 81 -0.71 3.69 5.79
CA ALA A 81 -1.65 4.75 6.14
C ALA A 81 -1.49 5.28 7.57
N VAL A 82 -0.97 4.48 8.51
CA VAL A 82 -0.71 4.93 9.88
C VAL A 82 0.70 5.52 10.07
N GLN A 83 1.57 5.41 9.06
CA GLN A 83 2.95 5.90 9.14
C GLN A 83 3.01 7.39 8.79
N PRO A 84 3.44 8.28 9.71
CA PRO A 84 3.47 9.72 9.46
C PRO A 84 4.64 10.16 8.55
N ILE A 85 5.63 9.28 8.34
CA ILE A 85 6.84 9.57 7.56
C ILE A 85 6.65 9.48 6.04
N LEU A 86 5.57 8.83 5.57
CA LEU A 86 5.29 8.66 4.15
C LEU A 86 4.22 9.66 3.72
N SER A 87 4.45 10.36 2.61
CA SER A 87 3.39 11.11 1.92
C SER A 87 2.36 10.16 1.28
N SER A 88 1.21 10.70 0.87
CA SER A 88 0.22 9.93 0.10
C SER A 88 0.80 9.34 -1.18
N SER A 89 1.62 10.13 -1.91
CA SER A 89 2.28 9.65 -3.13
C SER A 89 3.33 8.58 -2.85
N GLN A 90 4.08 8.66 -1.76
CA GLN A 90 5.04 7.61 -1.37
C GLN A 90 4.34 6.33 -0.89
N SER A 91 3.16 6.47 -0.28
CA SER A 91 2.39 5.35 0.25
C SER A 91 1.87 4.43 -0.85
N THR A 92 1.47 4.99 -2.00
CA THR A 92 0.91 4.25 -3.15
C THR A 92 1.88 4.11 -4.31
N GLY A 93 2.80 5.06 -4.50
CA GLY A 93 3.70 5.12 -5.66
C GLY A 93 4.75 4.00 -5.72
N PHE A 94 4.85 3.16 -4.69
CA PHE A 94 5.69 1.97 -4.70
C PHE A 94 5.31 0.99 -5.82
N ILE A 95 4.07 1.04 -6.30
CA ILE A 95 3.59 0.21 -7.41
C ILE A 95 4.30 0.57 -8.72
N PHE A 96 4.55 1.85 -8.98
CA PHE A 96 5.28 2.29 -10.16
C PHE A 96 6.73 1.79 -10.20
N LEU A 97 7.32 1.43 -9.06
CA LEU A 97 8.67 0.84 -9.03
C LEU A 97 8.72 -0.49 -9.80
N LEU A 98 7.60 -1.19 -9.93
CA LEU A 98 7.52 -2.42 -10.71
C LEU A 98 7.85 -2.20 -12.19
N LYS A 99 7.42 -1.07 -12.77
CA LYS A 99 7.75 -0.70 -14.17
C LYS A 99 9.27 -0.65 -14.38
N LYS A 100 9.98 -0.03 -13.44
CA LYS A 100 11.45 0.04 -13.44
C LYS A 100 12.08 -1.36 -13.37
N VAL A 101 11.62 -2.18 -12.42
CA VAL A 101 12.16 -3.54 -12.22
C VAL A 101 11.98 -4.43 -13.45
N ILE A 102 10.82 -4.36 -14.10
CA ILE A 102 10.54 -5.12 -15.32
C ILE A 102 11.47 -4.67 -16.46
N LYS A 103 11.58 -3.35 -16.69
CA LYS A 103 12.48 -2.79 -17.72
C LYS A 103 13.93 -3.20 -17.52
N GLU A 104 14.41 -3.18 -16.28
CA GLU A 104 15.76 -3.61 -15.96
C GLU A 104 15.96 -5.12 -16.11
N SER A 105 14.95 -5.93 -15.78
CA SER A 105 15.03 -7.39 -15.84
C SER A 105 14.92 -7.95 -17.25
N LEU A 106 14.23 -7.24 -18.16
CA LEU A 106 14.02 -7.63 -19.56
C LEU A 106 14.81 -6.78 -20.56
N LYS A 107 15.88 -6.11 -20.10
CA LYS A 107 16.63 -5.13 -20.91
C LYS A 107 17.12 -5.67 -22.25
N LYS A 108 17.46 -6.97 -22.33
CA LYS A 108 17.97 -7.59 -23.56
C LYS A 108 16.82 -7.88 -24.54
N GLU A 109 15.69 -8.29 -24.02
CA GLU A 109 14.49 -8.71 -24.74
C GLU A 109 13.72 -7.50 -25.30
N LEU A 110 13.86 -6.32 -24.69
CA LEU A 110 13.20 -5.07 -25.12
C LEU A 110 13.70 -4.48 -26.45
N SER A 111 14.69 -5.11 -27.08
CA SER A 111 15.06 -4.78 -28.48
C SER A 111 14.03 -5.31 -29.48
N ASP A 112 13.20 -6.29 -29.09
CA ASP A 112 12.07 -6.75 -29.86
C ASP A 112 10.88 -5.78 -29.72
N LYS A 113 10.43 -5.21 -30.84
CA LYS A 113 9.30 -4.27 -30.88
C LYS A 113 7.99 -4.89 -30.40
N ASN A 114 7.78 -6.18 -30.61
CA ASN A 114 6.55 -6.85 -30.17
C ASN A 114 6.52 -6.95 -28.64
N ILE A 115 7.64 -7.35 -28.02
CA ILE A 115 7.78 -7.38 -26.55
C ILE A 115 7.63 -5.97 -25.96
N LEU A 116 8.18 -4.96 -26.62
CA LEU A 116 8.03 -3.57 -26.18
C LEU A 116 6.57 -3.11 -26.22
N ASN A 117 5.83 -3.43 -27.29
CA ASN A 117 4.41 -3.11 -27.39
C ASN A 117 3.59 -3.83 -26.31
N GLU A 118 3.81 -5.14 -26.12
CA GLU A 118 3.19 -5.91 -25.03
C GLU A 118 3.49 -5.28 -23.66
N LEU A 119 4.72 -4.78 -23.44
CA LEU A 119 5.09 -4.13 -22.19
C LEU A 119 4.31 -2.84 -21.95
N LEU A 120 4.06 -2.05 -23.01
CA LEU A 120 3.24 -0.85 -22.88
C LEU A 120 1.81 -1.18 -22.42
N TYR A 121 1.20 -2.24 -22.96
CA TYR A 121 -0.11 -2.72 -22.48
C TYR A 121 -0.05 -3.20 -21.03
N PHE A 122 1.01 -3.90 -20.65
CA PHE A 122 1.21 -4.34 -19.28
C PHE A 122 1.40 -3.17 -18.30
N GLU A 123 2.08 -2.10 -18.71
CA GLU A 123 2.26 -0.89 -17.90
C GLU A 123 0.93 -0.20 -17.59
N THR A 124 -0.06 -0.27 -18.48
CA THR A 124 -1.42 0.23 -18.22
C THR A 124 -2.09 -0.53 -17.07
N LYS A 125 -1.88 -1.85 -16.95
CA LYS A 125 -2.39 -2.63 -15.80
C LYS A 125 -1.76 -2.20 -14.48
N ILE A 126 -0.48 -1.83 -14.50
CA ILE A 126 0.22 -1.29 -13.32
C ILE A 126 -0.36 0.09 -12.92
N ASP A 127 -0.72 0.92 -13.91
CA ASP A 127 -1.35 2.21 -13.66
C ASP A 127 -2.74 2.04 -13.04
N GLU A 128 -3.56 1.13 -13.58
CA GLU A 128 -4.86 0.76 -13.01
C GLU A 128 -4.73 0.23 -11.58
N LEU A 129 -3.77 -0.67 -11.33
CA LEU A 129 -3.48 -1.17 -9.99
C LEU A 129 -3.17 -0.04 -9.00
N THR A 130 -2.47 0.99 -9.47
CA THR A 130 -2.10 2.14 -8.63
C THR A 130 -3.32 2.97 -8.25
N LEU A 131 -4.31 3.12 -9.14
CA LEU A 131 -5.56 3.80 -8.82
C LEU A 131 -6.36 3.03 -7.76
N ILE A 132 -6.46 1.70 -7.90
CA ILE A 132 -7.10 0.85 -6.89
C ILE A 132 -6.40 0.99 -5.53
N ALA A 133 -5.07 0.99 -5.53
CA ALA A 133 -4.29 1.19 -4.31
C ALA A 133 -4.51 2.57 -3.69
N PHE A 134 -4.68 3.62 -4.50
CA PHE A 134 -4.98 4.95 -4.01
C PHE A 134 -6.32 5.01 -3.28
N ASP A 135 -7.37 4.42 -3.84
CA ASP A 135 -8.69 4.37 -3.20
C ASP A 135 -8.64 3.63 -1.86
N ILE A 136 -7.95 2.48 -1.81
CA ILE A 136 -7.80 1.71 -0.57
C ILE A 136 -7.02 2.52 0.47
N TYR A 137 -5.92 3.15 0.07
CA TYR A 137 -5.13 3.99 0.96
C TYR A 137 -5.94 5.16 1.53
N LEU A 138 -6.75 5.83 0.69
CA LEU A 138 -7.57 6.95 1.11
C LEU A 138 -8.61 6.50 2.15
N LYS A 139 -9.30 5.39 1.92
CA LYS A 139 -10.23 4.78 2.90
C LYS A 139 -9.54 4.49 4.24
N CYS A 140 -8.30 3.98 4.22
CA CYS A 140 -7.52 3.78 5.44
C CYS A 140 -7.20 5.11 6.15
N ARG A 141 -6.81 6.15 5.41
CA ARG A 141 -6.50 7.48 5.97
C ARG A 141 -7.73 8.16 6.56
N GLU A 142 -8.87 8.10 5.88
CA GLU A 142 -10.15 8.59 6.39
C GLU A 142 -10.47 7.93 7.73
N LYS A 143 -10.32 6.61 7.84
CA LYS A 143 -10.56 5.92 9.10
C LYS A 143 -9.61 6.37 10.21
N VAL A 144 -8.33 6.58 9.90
CA VAL A 144 -7.36 7.11 10.86
C VAL A 144 -7.75 8.51 11.35
N TYR A 145 -8.21 9.38 10.44
CA TYR A 145 -8.65 10.72 10.81
C TYR A 145 -9.94 10.72 11.62
N GLU A 146 -10.90 9.88 11.27
CA GLU A 146 -12.13 9.68 12.04
C GLU A 146 -11.82 9.26 13.48
N ILE A 147 -10.91 8.29 13.66
CA ILE A 147 -10.46 7.83 14.98
C ILE A 147 -9.82 8.98 15.76
N LYS A 148 -8.93 9.77 15.13
CA LYS A 148 -8.26 10.91 15.79
C LYS A 148 -9.26 11.99 16.22
N ALA A 149 -10.20 12.34 15.35
CA ALA A 149 -11.22 13.35 15.64
C ALA A 149 -12.15 12.91 16.79
N ASN A 150 -12.57 11.64 16.78
CA ASN A 150 -13.39 11.07 17.85
C ASN A 150 -12.63 11.04 19.19
N GLU A 151 -11.36 10.65 19.18
CA GLU A 151 -10.52 10.64 20.39
C GLU A 151 -10.36 12.04 20.98
N GLU A 152 -10.11 13.06 20.14
CA GLU A 152 -9.97 14.44 20.59
C GLU A 152 -11.27 15.00 21.18
N ARG A 153 -12.41 14.73 20.52
CA ARG A 153 -13.74 15.07 21.02
C ARG A 153 -14.00 14.42 22.38
N ASN A 154 -13.70 13.13 22.51
CA ASN A 154 -13.93 12.37 23.74
C ASN A 154 -13.03 12.87 24.89
N ARG A 155 -11.76 13.21 24.60
CA ARG A 155 -10.84 13.81 25.57
C ARG A 155 -11.35 15.14 26.07
N THR A 156 -11.79 16.00 25.15
CA THR A 156 -12.35 17.32 25.45
C THR A 156 -13.60 17.18 26.32
N PHE A 157 -14.54 16.32 25.93
CA PHE A 157 -15.75 16.04 26.69
C PHE A 157 -15.43 15.57 28.12
N ARG A 158 -14.54 14.57 28.27
CA ARG A 158 -14.12 14.06 29.58
C ARG A 158 -13.40 15.11 30.43
N ALA A 159 -12.69 16.05 29.82
CA ALA A 159 -12.04 17.14 30.54
C ALA A 159 -13.09 18.12 31.11
N PHE A 160 -14.09 18.50 30.32
CA PHE A 160 -15.21 19.33 30.79
C PHE A 160 -16.04 18.63 31.87
N GLU A 161 -16.30 17.33 31.71
CA GLU A 161 -16.99 16.50 32.71
C GLU A 161 -16.26 16.52 34.06
N ARG A 162 -14.94 16.24 34.05
CA ARG A 162 -14.11 16.25 35.27
C ARG A 162 -13.99 17.63 35.91
N ALA A 163 -14.09 18.69 35.13
CA ALA A 163 -14.07 20.05 35.62
C ALA A 163 -15.44 20.52 36.18
N GLY A 164 -16.48 19.67 36.09
CA GLY A 164 -17.84 20.04 36.50
C GLY A 164 -18.48 21.10 35.60
N LEU A 165 -17.97 21.27 34.38
CA LEU A 165 -18.39 22.30 33.43
C LEU A 165 -19.48 21.82 32.47
N LEU A 166 -19.91 20.55 32.60
CA LEU A 166 -21.06 20.03 31.88
C LEU A 166 -22.32 20.21 32.73
N THR A 167 -23.22 21.06 32.29
CA THR A 167 -24.61 21.08 32.79
C THR A 167 -25.41 20.03 32.02
N GLU A 168 -26.04 19.08 32.73
CA GLU A 168 -27.08 18.25 32.10
C GLU A 168 -28.17 19.18 31.57
N ILE A 169 -28.31 19.25 30.25
CA ILE A 169 -29.49 19.88 29.66
C ILE A 169 -30.63 18.90 29.95
N SER A 170 -31.48 19.20 30.94
CA SER A 170 -32.66 18.39 31.20
C SER A 170 -33.50 18.33 29.93
N ALA A 171 -33.88 17.13 29.49
CA ALA A 171 -34.78 16.93 28.35
C ALA A 171 -36.20 17.50 28.59
N ASP A 172 -36.47 18.04 29.79
CA ASP A 172 -37.74 18.68 30.19
C ASP A 172 -37.68 20.23 30.13
N GLY A 173 -37.24 20.79 29.01
CA GLY A 173 -37.56 22.18 28.66
C GLY A 173 -38.97 22.24 28.03
N PRO A 174 -39.82 23.22 28.36
CA PRO A 174 -41.24 23.17 28.02
C PRO A 174 -41.43 23.15 26.50
N SER A 175 -42.29 22.24 26.05
CA SER A 175 -42.83 22.26 24.70
C SER A 175 -43.44 23.64 24.44
N LEU A 176 -42.87 24.40 23.51
CA LEU A 176 -43.48 25.59 22.92
C LEU A 176 -43.72 25.32 21.44
#